data_AF-A0A3D4APG0-F1
#
_entry.id   AF-A0A3D4APG0-F1
#
_cell.length_a   1.000
_cell.length_b   1.000
_cell.length_c   1.000
_cell.angle_alpha   90.00
_cell.angle_beta   90.00
_cell.angle_gamma   90.00
#
_symmetry.space_group_name_H-M   'P 1'
#
loop_
_entity.id
_entity.type
_entity.pdbx_description
1 polymer ?
#
loop_
_entity_poly.entity_id
_entity_poly.type
_entity_poly.pdbx_seq_one_letter_code
_entity_poly.pdbx_strand_id
1 'polypeptide(L)'
;MSRFVLYLLALSALDVKAADFNHDIVNALIHRTTQQVTYDGAYYRLEYPGGDVPANIGVCTDVIIRSYRQLGIDLQKLVHEDM
;
A
#
# COMPACT_ATOMS: atom_id res chain seq x y z
N MET A 1 37.91 17.42 -16.17
CA MET A 1 36.99 17.50 -15.01
C MET A 1 35.53 17.25 -15.41
N SER A 2 34.98 17.94 -16.44
CA SER A 2 33.59 17.75 -16.92
C SER A 2 33.23 16.31 -17.37
N ARG A 3 34.13 15.59 -18.06
CA ARG A 3 33.86 14.20 -18.51
C ARG A 3 33.73 13.21 -17.35
N PHE A 4 34.49 13.40 -16.27
CA PHE A 4 34.48 12.52 -15.10
C PHE A 4 33.16 12.64 -14.32
N VAL A 5 32.60 13.84 -14.23
CA VAL A 5 31.29 14.11 -13.63
C VAL A 5 30.18 13.44 -14.43
N LEU A 6 30.24 13.48 -15.76
CA LEU A 6 29.28 12.79 -16.64
C LEU A 6 29.32 11.27 -16.46
N TYR A 7 30.50 10.66 -16.32
CA TYR A 7 30.62 9.22 -16.04
C TYR A 7 30.07 8.84 -14.65
N LEU A 8 30.29 9.68 -13.63
CA LEU A 8 29.76 9.48 -12.27
C LEU A 8 28.23 9.55 -12.23
N LEU A 9 27.63 10.47 -12.98
CA LEU A 9 26.18 10.67 -13.06
C LEU A 9 25.48 9.56 -13.86
N ALA A 10 26.16 8.98 -14.86
CA ALA A 10 25.68 7.82 -15.59
C ALA A 10 25.74 6.52 -14.75
N LEU A 11 26.75 6.37 -13.87
CA LEU A 11 26.88 5.21 -12.99
C LEU A 11 25.77 5.16 -11.93
N SER A 12 25.27 6.31 -11.46
CA SER A 12 24.16 6.39 -10.50
C SER A 12 22.79 5.99 -11.06
N ALA A 13 22.65 5.82 -12.38
CA ALA A 13 21.38 5.46 -13.01
C ALA A 13 21.11 3.94 -13.05
N LEU A 14 22.05 3.10 -12.58
CA LEU A 14 21.95 1.63 -12.69
C LEU A 14 21.04 0.98 -11.64
N ASP A 15 20.60 1.71 -10.62
CA ASP A 15 19.73 1.19 -9.54
C ASP A 15 18.27 1.63 -9.68
N VAL A 16 17.75 1.80 -10.89
CA VAL A 16 16.31 1.90 -11.11
C VAL A 16 15.70 0.50 -11.01
N LYS A 17 15.34 0.09 -9.79
CA LYS A 17 14.38 -0.97 -9.58
C LYS A 17 13.00 -0.45 -9.96
N ALA A 18 12.47 -0.88 -11.11
CA ALA A 18 11.07 -0.70 -11.41
C ALA A 18 10.25 -1.36 -10.28
N ALA A 19 9.40 -0.58 -9.60
CA ALA A 19 8.43 -1.14 -8.68
C ALA A 19 7.42 -1.96 -9.49
N ASP A 20 7.32 -3.25 -9.20
CA ASP A 20 6.29 -4.11 -9.79
C ASP A 20 5.11 -4.11 -8.84
N PHE A 21 4.08 -3.32 -9.18
CA PHE A 21 2.85 -3.23 -8.39
C PHE A 21 2.29 -4.61 -8.02
N ASN A 22 2.32 -5.59 -8.94
CA ASN A 22 1.77 -6.91 -8.68
C ASN A 22 2.58 -7.65 -7.61
N HIS A 23 3.90 -7.59 -7.70
CA HIS A 23 4.79 -8.14 -6.69
C HIS A 23 4.58 -7.46 -5.33
N ASP A 24 4.49 -6.14 -5.32
CA ASP A 24 4.39 -5.35 -4.09
C ASP A 24 3.04 -5.54 -3.38
N ILE A 25 1.93 -5.54 -4.14
CA ILE A 25 0.60 -5.77 -3.56
C ILE A 25 0.44 -7.21 -3.08
N VAL A 26 0.96 -8.21 -3.81
CA VAL A 26 0.95 -9.62 -3.37
C VAL A 26 1.72 -9.77 -2.06
N ASN A 27 2.89 -9.14 -1.95
CA ASN A 27 3.66 -9.16 -0.71
C ASN A 27 2.93 -8.47 0.45
N ALA A 28 2.28 -7.32 0.21
CA ALA A 28 1.47 -6.63 1.20
C ALA A 28 0.28 -7.48 1.66
N LEU A 29 -0.40 -8.15 0.73
CA LEU A 29 -1.50 -9.07 1.01
C LEU A 29 -1.05 -10.26 1.87
N ILE A 30 0.05 -10.92 1.49
CA ILE A 30 0.62 -12.03 2.25
C ILE A 30 1.02 -11.54 3.65
N HIS A 31 1.74 -10.43 3.75
CA HIS A 31 2.10 -9.81 5.02
C HIS A 31 0.86 -9.51 5.88
N ARG A 32 -0.24 -9.06 5.29
CA ARG A 32 -1.47 -8.77 6.04
C ARG A 32 -2.08 -10.01 6.68
N THR A 33 -1.91 -11.19 6.09
CA THR A 33 -2.41 -12.46 6.66
C THR A 33 -1.65 -12.94 7.90
N THR A 34 -0.45 -12.38 8.16
CA THR A 34 0.33 -12.70 9.37
C THR A 34 -0.12 -11.88 10.59
N GLN A 35 -0.99 -10.90 10.40
CA GLN A 35 -1.47 -10.02 11.44
C GLN A 35 -2.58 -10.68 12.26
N GLN A 36 -2.47 -10.64 13.58
CA GLN A 36 -3.52 -11.15 14.45
C GLN A 36 -4.70 -10.17 14.49
N VAL A 37 -5.85 -10.60 13.97
CA VAL A 37 -7.10 -9.82 13.98
C VAL A 37 -8.27 -10.68 14.39
N THR A 38 -9.26 -10.07 15.04
CA THR A 38 -10.57 -10.67 15.27
C THR A 38 -11.49 -10.33 14.11
N TYR A 39 -12.16 -11.33 13.54
CA TYR A 39 -13.18 -11.09 12.53
C TYR A 39 -14.40 -10.43 13.19
N ASP A 40 -14.68 -9.18 12.83
CA ASP A 40 -15.80 -8.41 13.35
C ASP A 40 -16.60 -7.80 12.20
N GLY A 41 -17.83 -8.28 12.02
CA GLY A 41 -18.76 -7.81 10.98
C GLY A 41 -19.68 -6.68 11.42
N ALA A 42 -19.47 -6.07 12.60
CA ALA A 42 -20.26 -4.94 13.05
C ALA A 42 -20.02 -3.70 12.16
N TYR A 43 -21.02 -2.84 12.09
CA TYR A 43 -20.92 -1.58 11.36
C TYR A 43 -20.22 -0.52 12.21
N TYR A 44 -19.20 0.11 11.64
CA TYR A 44 -18.46 1.22 12.24
C TYR A 44 -18.63 2.48 11.40
N ARG A 45 -18.70 3.64 12.06
CA ARG A 45 -18.58 4.93 11.39
C ARG A 45 -17.10 5.23 11.21
N LEU A 46 -16.69 5.46 9.97
CA LEU A 46 -15.31 5.78 9.62
C LEU A 46 -15.20 7.27 9.29
N GLU A 47 -14.05 7.85 9.62
CA GLU A 47 -13.64 9.15 9.07
C GLU A 47 -13.44 9.04 7.55
N TYR A 48 -13.61 10.14 6.82
CA TYR A 48 -13.35 10.19 5.39
C TYR A 48 -12.57 11.46 5.04
N PRO A 49 -11.46 11.35 4.25
CA PRO A 49 -10.82 10.11 3.76
C PRO A 49 -9.96 9.43 4.83
N GLY A 50 -9.45 8.22 4.53
CA GLY A 50 -8.47 7.54 5.38
C GLY A 50 -8.99 6.91 6.68
N GLY A 51 -10.31 6.83 6.89
CA GLY A 51 -10.86 6.11 8.03
C GLY A 51 -10.56 4.61 7.98
N ASP A 52 -10.44 4.01 9.16
CA ASP A 52 -10.19 2.57 9.34
C ASP A 52 -10.88 2.10 10.62
N VAL A 53 -11.21 0.81 10.68
CA VAL A 53 -11.64 0.17 11.92
C VAL A 53 -10.44 0.00 12.86
N PRO A 54 -10.63 -0.28 14.16
CA PRO A 54 -9.53 -0.60 15.07
C PRO A 54 -8.57 -1.66 14.50
N ALA A 55 -7.28 -1.52 14.79
CA ALA A 55 -6.24 -2.35 14.16
C ALA A 55 -6.36 -3.85 14.47
N ASN A 56 -6.95 -4.19 15.62
CA ASN A 56 -7.15 -5.56 16.08
C ASN A 56 -8.41 -6.23 15.51
N ILE A 57 -9.23 -5.52 14.73
CA ILE A 57 -10.41 -6.08 14.08
C ILE A 57 -10.35 -5.89 12.56
N GLY A 58 -11.20 -6.64 11.86
CA GLY A 58 -11.48 -6.43 10.44
C GLY A 58 -12.18 -7.61 9.78
N VAL A 59 -12.55 -7.45 8.52
CA VAL A 59 -13.15 -8.45 7.65
C VAL A 59 -12.29 -8.70 6.40
N CYS A 60 -12.77 -9.52 5.48
CA CYS A 60 -12.08 -9.81 4.22
C CYS A 60 -11.70 -8.56 3.43
N THR A 61 -12.58 -7.54 3.38
CA THR A 61 -12.31 -6.29 2.66
C THR A 61 -11.15 -5.50 3.28
N ASP A 62 -10.97 -5.55 4.60
CA ASP A 62 -9.89 -4.82 5.29
C ASP A 62 -8.51 -5.39 4.95
N VAL A 63 -8.44 -6.66 4.55
CA VAL A 63 -7.20 -7.24 4.00
C VAL A 63 -6.78 -6.48 2.74
N ILE A 64 -7.72 -6.20 1.84
CA ILE A 64 -7.46 -5.49 0.60
C ILE A 64 -7.15 -4.01 0.89
N ILE A 65 -8.02 -3.32 1.62
CA ILE A 65 -7.87 -1.89 1.91
C ILE A 65 -6.52 -1.59 2.58
N ARG A 66 -6.17 -2.32 3.64
CA ARG A 66 -4.92 -2.09 4.37
C ARG A 66 -3.68 -2.46 3.55
N SER A 67 -3.77 -3.43 2.64
CA SER A 67 -2.68 -3.78 1.73
C SER A 67 -2.42 -2.67 0.70
N TYR A 68 -3.47 -2.08 0.13
CA TYR A 68 -3.33 -0.90 -0.75
C TYR A 68 -2.73 0.31 0.00
N ARG A 69 -3.14 0.52 1.26
CA ARG A 69 -2.59 1.59 2.10
C ARG A 69 -1.10 1.40 2.40
N GLN A 70 -0.62 0.17 2.53
CA GLN A 70 0.82 -0.11 2.68
C GLN A 70 1.62 0.38 1.46
N LEU A 71 0.99 0.45 0.28
CA LEU A 71 1.56 1.01 -0.96
C LEU A 71 1.26 2.52 -1.13
N GLY A 72 0.67 3.18 -0.13
CA GLY A 72 0.32 4.60 -0.17
C GLY A 72 -0.96 4.92 -0.95
N ILE A 73 -1.79 3.92 -1.25
CA ILE A 73 -3.02 4.08 -2.04
C ILE A 73 -4.23 3.95 -1.12
N ASP A 74 -5.07 5.00 -1.04
CA ASP A 74 -6.35 4.95 -0.33
C ASP A 74 -7.46 4.45 -1.27
N LEU A 75 -7.54 3.13 -1.43
CA LEU A 75 -8.51 2.50 -2.33
C LEU A 75 -9.96 2.85 -1.97
N GLN A 76 -10.29 3.02 -0.67
CA GLN A 76 -11.64 3.40 -0.27
C GLN A 76 -12.03 4.76 -0.83
N LYS A 77 -11.12 5.73 -0.78
CA LYS A 77 -11.34 7.06 -1.35
C LYS A 77 -11.57 6.99 -2.86
N LEU A 78 -10.70 6.27 -3.58
CA LEU A 78 -10.77 6.17 -5.04
C LEU A 78 -12.10 5.55 -5.51
N VAL A 79 -12.58 4.50 -4.83
CA VAL A 79 -13.88 3.89 -5.16
C VAL A 79 -15.02 4.83 -4.80
N HIS A 80 -14.99 5.49 -3.64
CA HIS A 80 -16.04 6.42 -3.23
C HIS A 80 -16.20 7.61 -4.18
N GLU A 81 -15.09 8.15 -4.70
CA GLU A 81 -15.10 9.28 -5.63
C GLU A 81 -15.47 8.90 -7.08
N ASP A 82 -15.47 7.60 -7.42
CA ASP A 82 -15.85 7.06 -8.74
C ASP A 82 -17.35 6.70 -8.84
N MET A 83 -18.05 6.62 -7.70
CA MET A 83 -19.49 6.30 -7.61
C MET A 83 -20.39 7.50 -7.92
#